data_AF-A0A355CH83-F1
#
_entry.id   AF-A0A355CH83-F1
#
_cell.length_a   1.000
_cell.length_b   1.000
_cell.length_c   1.000
_cell.angle_alpha   90.00
_cell.angle_beta   90.00
_cell.angle_gamma   90.00
#
_symmetry.space_group_name_H-M   'P 1'
#
loop_
_entity.id
_entity.type
_entity.pdbx_description
1 polymer ?
#
loop_
_entity_poly.entity_id
_entity_poly.type
_entity_poly.pdbx_seq_one_letter_code
_entity_poly.pdbx_strand_id
1 'polypeptide(L)' 'MTKDNNSGDQKRLMLVDDDPNLILLVKDYLEFRGYNVITAENGRHALEKL' A
#
# COMPACT_ATOMS: atom_id res chain seq x y z
N MET A 1 0.30 15.41 -26.84
CA MET A 1 -0.07 14.81 -25.54
C MET A 1 1.23 14.33 -24.92
N THR A 2 1.82 15.18 -24.09
CA THR A 2 3.12 14.94 -23.46
C THR A 2 2.99 13.78 -22.49
N LYS A 3 3.80 12.74 -22.71
CA LYS A 3 4.06 11.71 -21.70
C LYS A 3 4.85 12.40 -20.59
N ASP A 4 4.18 12.71 -19.49
CA ASP A 4 4.85 13.14 -18.28
C ASP A 4 5.63 11.94 -17.72
N ASN A 5 6.90 11.87 -18.11
CA ASN A 5 7.91 11.01 -17.48
C ASN A 5 8.20 11.56 -16.09
N ASN A 6 7.28 11.36 -15.15
CA ASN A 6 7.59 11.48 -13.74
C ASN A 6 7.87 10.08 -13.22
N SER A 7 9.13 9.65 -13.27
CA SER A 7 9.66 8.53 -12.48
C SER A 7 9.68 8.91 -10.99
N GLY A 8 8.57 9.45 -10.48
CA GLY A 8 8.39 9.76 -9.08
C GLY A 8 8.13 8.44 -8.38
N ASP A 9 9.04 8.02 -7.51
CA ASP A 9 8.89 6.83 -6.67
C ASP A 9 7.44 6.73 -6.17
N GLN A 10 6.72 5.69 -6.58
CA GLN A 10 5.41 5.42 -6.02
C GLN A 10 5.62 5.22 -4.52
N LYS A 11 5.11 6.17 -3.72
CA LYS A 11 5.31 6.18 -2.28
C LYS A 11 4.81 4.85 -1.72
N ARG A 12 5.72 4.12 -1.07
CA ARG A 12 5.41 2.85 -0.42
C ARG A 12 4.72 3.12 0.92
N LEU A 13 3.61 2.44 1.17
CA LEU A 13 2.86 2.48 2.42
C LEU A 13 2.73 1.07 2.99
N MET A 14 2.83 0.94 4.31
CA MET A 14 2.52 -0.30 5.03
C MET A 14 1.20 -0.14 5.79
N LEU A 15 0.25 -1.00 5.47
CA LEU A 15 -1.05 -1.11 6.14
C LEU A 15 -1.05 -2.30 7.08
N VAL A 16 -1.39 -2.08 8.35
CA VAL A 16 -1.44 -3.13 9.38
C VAL A 16 -2.80 -3.07 10.07
N ASP A 17 -3.58 -4.14 9.97
CA ASP A 17 -4.90 -4.29 10.58
C ASP A 17 -5.24 -5.79 10.67
N ASP A 18 -6.02 -6.23 11.66
CA ASP A 18 -6.37 -7.65 11.85
C ASP A 18 -7.64 -8.06 11.09
N ASP A 19 -8.43 -7.12 10.57
CA ASP A 19 -9.59 -7.41 9.71
C ASP A 19 -9.18 -7.49 8.22
N PRO A 20 -9.26 -8.68 7.58
CA PRO A 20 -8.90 -8.83 6.18
C PRO A 20 -9.81 -8.05 5.22
N ASN A 21 -11.07 -7.80 5.60
CA ASN A 21 -12.00 -7.02 4.76
C ASN A 21 -11.59 -5.54 4.73
N LEU A 22 -11.16 -5.01 5.89
CA LEU A 22 -10.69 -3.64 5.99
C LEU A 22 -9.37 -3.46 5.25
N ILE A 23 -8.45 -4.43 5.36
CA ILE A 23 -7.20 -4.45 4.58
C ILE A 23 -7.50 -4.34 3.09
N LEU A 24 -8.41 -5.17 2.56
CA LEU A 24 -8.74 -5.18 1.14
C LEU A 24 -9.31 -3.83 0.68
N LEU A 25 -10.30 -3.30 1.41
CA LEU A 25 -10.92 -2.01 1.09
C LEU A 25 -9.91 -0.85 1.07
N VAL A 26 -9.07 -0.76 2.10
CA VAL A 26 -8.11 0.35 2.24
C VAL A 26 -6.96 0.20 1.25
N LYS A 27 -6.49 -1.03 1.01
CA LYS A 27 -5.48 -1.30 -0.01
C LYS A 27 -5.96 -0.84 -1.39
N ASP A 28 -7.14 -1.28 -1.83
CA ASP A 28 -7.71 -0.92 -3.13
C ASP A 28 -7.83 0.59 -3.29
N TYR A 29 -8.31 1.28 -2.24
CA TYR A 29 -8.41 2.75 -2.22
C TYR A 29 -7.04 3.44 -2.37
N LEU A 30 -6.01 2.99 -1.63
CA LEU A 30 -4.68 3.59 -1.66
C LEU A 30 -3.93 3.28 -2.97
N GLU A 31 -4.06 2.06 -3.50
CA GLU A 31 -3.49 1.70 -4.80
C GLU A 31 -4.14 2.51 -5.92
N PHE A 32 -5.47 2.72 -5.88
CA PHE A 32 -6.17 3.62 -6.81
C PHE A 32 -5.66 5.07 -6.75
N ARG A 33 -5.16 5.51 -5.59
CA ARG A 33 -4.54 6.83 -5.39
C ARG A 33 -3.07 6.88 -5.82
N GLY A 34 -2.52 5.78 -6.32
CA GLY A 34 -1.16 5.69 -6.86
C GLY A 34 -0.08 5.33 -5.85
N TYR A 35 -0.45 4.82 -4.67
CA TYR A 35 0.51 4.28 -3.70
C TYR A 35 0.86 2.83 -4.00
N ASN A 36 2.06 2.42 -3.58
CA ASN A 36 2.44 1.01 -3.51
C ASN A 36 2.16 0.52 -2.08
N VAL A 37 1.20 -0.38 -1.89
CA VAL A 37 0.75 -0.77 -0.55
C VAL A 37 1.22 -2.19 -0.22
N ILE A 38 1.97 -2.32 0.87
CA ILE A 38 2.25 -3.62 1.51
C ILE A 38 1.31 -3.79 2.71
N THR A 39 0.79 -5.00 2.91
CA THR A 39 -0.17 -5.29 3.97
C THR A 39 0.40 -6.29 4.97
N ALA A 40 -0.04 -6.21 6.22
CA ALA A 40 0.22 -7.21 7.25
C ALA A 40 -1.00 -7.34 8.18
N GLU A 41 -1.30 -8.55 8.64
CA GLU A 41 -2.44 -8.82 9.53
C GLU A 41 -2.15 -8.53 11.01
N ASN A 42 -0.89 -8.26 11.36
CA ASN A 42 -0.45 -7.93 12.70
C ASN A 42 0.94 -7.28 12.68
N GLY A 43 1.37 -6.75 13.83
CA GLY A 43 2.66 -6.08 13.96
C GLY A 43 3.87 -6.98 13.71
N ARG A 44 3.79 -8.27 14.05
CA ARG A 44 4.90 -9.22 13.81
C ARG A 44 5.11 -9.44 12.31
N HIS A 45 4.04 -9.71 11.57
CA HIS A 45 4.08 -9.86 10.12
C HIS A 45 4.49 -8.55 9.42
N ALA A 46 4.18 -7.40 10.00
CA ALA A 46 4.62 -6.10 9.49
C ALA A 46 6.13 -5.92 9.63
N LEU A 47 6.70 -6.28 10.79
CA LEU A 47 8.14 -6.21 11.03
C LEU A 47 8.94 -7.17 10.14
N GLU A 48 8.38 -8.35 9.81
CA GLU A 48 9.00 -9.31 8.88
C GLU A 48 9.08 -8.79 7.42
N LYS A 49 8.39 -7.68 7.11
CA LYS A 49 8.33 -7.06 5.77
C LYS A 49 9.17 -5.78 5.64
N LEU A 50 9.85 -5.35 6.70
CA LEU A 50 10.82 -4.24 6.66
C LEU A 50 12.13 -4.67 5.99
#